data_AF-A0A914PG38-F1
#
_entry.id   AF-A0A914PG38-F1
#
_cell.length_a   1.000
_cell.length_b   1.000
_cell.length_c   1.000
_cell.angle_alpha   90.00
_cell.angle_beta   90.00
_cell.angle_gamma   90.00
#
_symmetry.space_group_name_H-M   'P 1'
#
loop_
_entity.id
_entity.type
_entity.pdbx_description
1 polymer ?
#
loop_
_entity_poly.entity_id
_entity_poly.type
_entity_poly.pdbx_seq_one_letter_code
_entity_poly.pdbx_strand_id
1 'polypeptide(L)'
;MKSIDFVTERLKKDGFDNVHTEDVPNLPHWIRGDDKVTMIEPRNLELNILAVSGTDPTNITGEVIVAHTFEELSNLNATGKIVLLIPEWKGYFKTVQFRRGGDTIEKAGGIGLMVKSIGPFSIGSPHTGSGASKAVIPTVCLTIEEAELMERLIKRGKKVVVNMNLKSKNMGKITSRNIIFDITGK
;
A
#
# COMPACT_ATOMS: atom_id res chain seq x y z
N MET A 1 -20.77 -3.69 -4.44
CA MET A 1 -22.07 -3.47 -5.10
C MET A 1 -23.02 -2.64 -4.26
N LYS A 2 -23.16 -2.90 -2.94
CA LYS A 2 -24.00 -2.09 -2.02
C LYS A 2 -23.90 -0.56 -2.16
N SER A 3 -22.70 -0.01 -2.38
CA SER A 3 -22.50 1.43 -2.57
C SER A 3 -23.17 1.95 -3.85
N ILE A 4 -23.09 1.18 -4.93
CA ILE A 4 -23.73 1.51 -6.22
C ILE A 4 -25.24 1.47 -6.04
N ASP A 5 -25.75 0.38 -5.45
CA ASP A 5 -27.18 0.20 -5.24
C ASP A 5 -27.76 1.33 -4.37
N PHE A 6 -27.09 1.67 -3.26
CA PHE A 6 -27.48 2.78 -2.39
C PHE A 6 -27.56 4.13 -3.12
N VAL A 7 -26.53 4.48 -3.89
CA VAL A 7 -26.50 5.77 -4.60
C VAL A 7 -27.55 5.79 -5.71
N THR A 8 -27.70 4.71 -6.49
CA THR A 8 -28.74 4.59 -7.52
C THR A 8 -30.15 4.72 -6.93
N GLU A 9 -30.44 4.05 -5.82
CA GLU A 9 -31.73 4.16 -5.12
C GLU A 9 -31.96 5.58 -4.60
N ARG A 10 -30.93 6.23 -4.05
CA ARG A 10 -31.03 7.60 -3.55
C ARG A 10 -31.32 8.60 -4.67
N LEU A 11 -30.61 8.51 -5.79
CA LEU A 11 -30.82 9.38 -6.95
C LEU A 11 -32.25 9.23 -7.51
N LYS A 12 -32.77 8.00 -7.59
CA LYS A 12 -34.17 7.75 -7.99
C LYS A 12 -35.16 8.38 -7.00
N LYS A 13 -34.91 8.23 -5.70
CA LYS A 13 -35.76 8.80 -4.65
C LYS A 13 -35.76 10.33 -4.65
N ASP A 14 -34.63 10.94 -4.97
CA ASP A 14 -34.48 12.40 -5.06
C ASP A 14 -35.06 12.98 -6.36
N GLY A 15 -35.58 12.14 -7.28
CA GLY A 15 -36.31 12.56 -8.48
C GLY A 15 -35.43 12.96 -9.66
N PHE A 16 -34.18 12.51 -9.72
CA PHE A 16 -33.31 12.73 -10.88
C PHE A 16 -33.78 11.92 -12.11
N ASP A 17 -33.46 12.45 -13.28
CA ASP A 17 -33.81 11.81 -14.55
C ASP A 17 -32.83 10.70 -14.92
N ASN A 18 -33.28 9.77 -15.75
CA ASN A 18 -32.45 8.75 -16.41
C ASN A 18 -31.46 8.04 -15.46
N VAL A 19 -31.87 7.70 -14.23
CA VAL A 19 -30.98 7.05 -13.26
C VAL A 19 -30.77 5.58 -13.63
N HIS A 20 -29.58 5.23 -14.11
CA HIS A 20 -29.23 3.87 -14.50
C HIS A 20 -27.77 3.52 -14.17
N THR A 21 -27.40 2.26 -14.42
CA THR A 21 -26.04 1.76 -14.21
C THR A 21 -25.52 1.11 -15.48
N GLU A 22 -24.24 1.33 -15.78
CA GLU A 22 -23.55 0.71 -16.92
C GLU A 22 -22.45 -0.22 -16.43
N ASP A 23 -22.38 -1.43 -16.98
CA ASP A 23 -21.37 -2.42 -16.61
C ASP A 23 -19.95 -1.97 -16.97
N VAL A 24 -19.04 -2.14 -16.02
CA VAL A 24 -17.59 -1.99 -16.19
C VAL A 24 -16.95 -3.36 -15.95
N PRO A 25 -16.81 -4.19 -16.99
CA PRO A 25 -16.31 -5.55 -16.84
C PRO A 25 -14.79 -5.57 -16.63
N ASN A 26 -14.28 -6.73 -16.21
CA ASN A 26 -12.85 -7.06 -16.19
C ASN A 26 -11.98 -6.20 -15.26
N LEU A 27 -12.55 -5.59 -14.21
CA LEU A 27 -11.77 -4.83 -13.23
C LEU A 27 -10.97 -5.75 -12.31
N PRO A 28 -9.77 -5.35 -11.85
CA PRO A 28 -9.03 -6.10 -10.85
C PRO A 28 -9.82 -6.25 -9.56
N HIS A 29 -9.91 -7.48 -9.05
CA HIS A 29 -10.54 -7.78 -7.77
C HIS A 29 -9.47 -8.19 -6.76
N TRP A 30 -9.05 -7.26 -5.91
CA TRP A 30 -8.06 -7.52 -4.86
C TRP A 30 -8.72 -7.31 -3.51
N ILE A 31 -8.57 -8.29 -2.61
CA ILE A 31 -9.17 -8.25 -1.28
C ILE A 31 -8.05 -8.16 -0.25
N ARG A 32 -8.17 -7.17 0.64
CA ARG A 32 -7.30 -7.02 1.79
C ARG A 32 -7.56 -8.13 2.82
N GLY A 33 -6.50 -8.77 3.29
CA GLY A 33 -6.57 -9.79 4.33
C GLY A 33 -6.24 -9.26 5.73
N ASP A 34 -6.13 -10.17 6.70
CA ASP A 34 -5.55 -9.91 8.03
C ASP A 34 -4.02 -9.83 7.92
N ASP A 35 -3.55 -8.74 7.30
CA ASP A 35 -2.14 -8.49 7.02
C ASP A 35 -1.42 -8.02 8.28
N LYS A 36 -0.31 -8.67 8.63
CA LYS A 36 0.49 -8.32 9.82
C LYS A 36 1.96 -8.18 9.46
N VAL A 37 2.59 -7.18 10.07
CA VAL A 37 4.04 -7.05 10.08
C VAL A 37 4.49 -6.88 11.53
N THR A 38 5.42 -7.73 11.94
CA THR A 38 5.92 -7.73 13.32
C THR A 38 7.42 -7.53 13.31
N MET A 39 7.91 -6.50 14.00
CA MET A 39 9.31 -6.40 14.37
C MET A 39 9.62 -7.48 15.40
N ILE A 40 10.63 -8.30 15.12
CA ILE A 40 11.08 -9.38 16.00
C ILE A 40 12.44 -9.06 16.63
N GLU A 41 13.25 -8.24 15.97
CA GLU A 41 14.48 -7.66 16.52
C GLU A 41 14.48 -6.14 16.33
N PRO A 42 14.97 -5.34 17.30
CA PRO A 42 15.54 -5.75 18.59
C PRO A 42 14.50 -6.00 19.69
N ARG A 43 13.20 -5.81 19.38
CA ARG A 43 12.09 -6.05 20.31
C ARG A 43 10.89 -6.58 19.55
N ASN A 44 10.01 -7.27 20.25
CA ASN A 44 8.73 -7.70 19.70
C ASN A 44 7.75 -6.51 19.67
N LEU A 45 7.32 -6.11 18.47
CA LEU A 45 6.35 -5.05 18.26
C LEU A 45 5.57 -5.31 16.96
N GLU A 46 4.26 -5.47 17.06
CA GLU A 46 3.37 -5.44 15.90
C GLU A 46 3.27 -4.01 15.38
N LEU A 47 3.47 -3.82 14.07
CA LEU A 47 3.47 -2.53 13.41
C LEU A 47 2.10 -2.21 12.82
N ASN A 48 1.71 -0.95 12.88
CA ASN A 48 0.51 -0.39 12.26
C ASN A 48 0.74 -0.24 10.76
N ILE A 49 0.30 -1.25 10.01
CA ILE A 49 0.52 -1.35 8.57
C ILE A 49 -0.77 -1.44 7.77
N LEU A 50 -0.67 -1.11 6.49
CA LEU A 50 -1.63 -1.51 5.47
C LEU A 50 -0.88 -2.05 4.26
N ALA A 51 -1.29 -3.22 3.78
CA ALA A 51 -0.87 -3.74 2.48
C ALA A 51 -1.16 -2.74 1.35
N VAL A 52 -0.29 -2.68 0.36
CA VAL A 52 -0.52 -1.91 -0.87
C VAL A 52 -1.30 -2.81 -1.85
N SER A 53 -2.30 -2.24 -2.52
CA SER A 53 -3.12 -3.00 -3.48
C SER A 53 -2.24 -3.60 -4.57
N GLY A 54 -2.41 -4.90 -4.79
CA GLY A 54 -1.61 -5.72 -5.69
C GLY A 54 -0.56 -6.59 -4.99
N THR A 55 -0.37 -6.48 -3.67
CA THR A 55 0.48 -7.43 -2.94
C THR A 55 -0.23 -8.78 -2.82
N ASP A 56 0.53 -9.86 -3.02
CA ASP A 56 0.05 -11.23 -2.85
C ASP A 56 0.35 -11.76 -1.43
N PRO A 57 -0.26 -12.90 -1.04
CA PRO A 57 -0.01 -13.51 0.25
C PRO A 57 1.46 -13.87 0.41
N THR A 58 1.98 -13.63 1.60
CA THR A 58 3.38 -13.93 1.90
C THR A 58 3.57 -14.27 3.36
N ASN A 59 4.68 -14.95 3.65
CA ASN A 59 5.21 -15.08 4.99
C ASN A 59 6.73 -15.09 4.89
N ILE A 60 7.34 -13.91 4.97
CA ILE A 60 8.79 -13.73 4.87
C ILE A 60 9.33 -13.03 6.11
N THR A 61 10.57 -13.35 6.47
CA THR A 61 11.28 -12.66 7.53
C THR A 61 12.58 -12.14 6.96
N GLY A 62 12.91 -10.88 7.25
CA GLY A 62 14.09 -10.24 6.69
C GLY A 62 14.61 -9.12 7.57
N GLU A 63 15.91 -8.88 7.47
CA GLU A 63 16.53 -7.71 8.06
C GLU A 63 16.13 -6.46 7.26
N VAL A 64 15.86 -5.37 7.98
CA VAL A 64 15.43 -4.11 7.42
C VAL A 64 16.63 -3.22 7.11
N ILE A 65 16.69 -2.70 5.89
CA ILE A 65 17.58 -1.59 5.51
C ILE A 65 16.75 -0.36 5.16
N VAL A 66 17.30 0.83 5.36
CA VAL A 66 16.60 2.10 5.11
C VAL A 66 17.19 2.80 3.91
N ALA A 67 16.32 3.40 3.09
CA ALA A 67 16.69 4.36 2.06
C ALA A 67 15.65 5.49 1.98
N HIS A 68 16.08 6.68 1.58
CA HIS A 68 15.23 7.88 1.45
C HIS A 68 14.91 8.18 -0.01
N THR A 69 15.77 7.73 -0.92
CA THR A 69 15.62 7.87 -2.37
C THR A 69 15.89 6.53 -3.06
N PHE A 70 15.44 6.38 -4.31
CA PHE A 70 15.82 5.22 -5.12
C PHE A 70 17.30 5.21 -5.52
N GLU A 71 17.95 6.38 -5.53
CA GLU A 71 19.39 6.50 -5.79
C GLU A 71 20.22 6.03 -4.59
N GLU A 72 19.77 6.29 -3.37
CA GLU A 72 20.43 5.75 -2.17
C GLU A 72 20.42 4.21 -2.19
N LEU A 73 19.35 3.60 -2.71
CA LEU A 73 19.24 2.15 -2.84
C LEU A 73 20.35 1.54 -3.70
N SER A 74 20.79 2.18 -4.78
CA SER A 74 21.85 1.61 -5.63
C SER A 74 23.20 1.51 -4.94
N ASN A 75 23.39 2.24 -3.83
CA ASN A 75 24.59 2.17 -3.00
C ASN A 75 24.46 1.19 -1.83
N LEU A 76 23.27 0.59 -1.64
CA LEU A 76 22.98 -0.37 -0.58
C LEU A 76 22.86 -1.79 -1.15
N ASN A 77 23.35 -2.78 -0.41
CA ASN A 77 23.09 -4.17 -0.76
C ASN A 77 21.71 -4.60 -0.25
N ALA A 78 20.70 -4.56 -1.12
CA ALA A 78 19.33 -4.98 -0.80
C ALA A 78 19.10 -6.49 -0.90
N THR A 79 20.09 -7.27 -1.38
CA THR A 79 19.95 -8.72 -1.59
C THR A 79 19.48 -9.43 -0.32
N GLY A 80 18.30 -10.05 -0.37
CA GLY A 80 17.72 -10.78 0.75
C GLY A 80 17.20 -9.90 1.90
N LYS A 81 17.12 -8.58 1.72
CA LYS A 81 16.69 -7.61 2.74
C LYS A 81 15.27 -7.11 2.47
N ILE A 82 14.61 -6.65 3.53
CA ILE A 82 13.37 -5.87 3.42
C ILE A 82 13.76 -4.39 3.40
N VAL A 83 13.36 -3.67 2.36
CA VAL A 83 13.71 -2.26 2.21
C VAL A 83 12.63 -1.38 2.81
N LEU A 84 13.01 -0.48 3.72
CA LEU A 84 12.16 0.56 4.26
C LEU A 84 12.46 1.89 3.57
N LEU A 85 11.52 2.38 2.76
CA LEU A 85 11.61 3.67 2.10
C LEU A 85 11.02 4.77 3.00
N ILE A 86 11.82 5.78 3.32
CA ILE A 86 11.44 6.93 4.15
C ILE A 86 11.61 8.21 3.33
N PRO A 87 10.79 8.44 2.29
CA PRO A 87 10.94 9.62 1.46
C PRO A 87 10.60 10.89 2.24
N GLU A 88 11.27 11.98 1.87
CA GLU A 88 10.89 13.32 2.26
C GLU A 88 9.53 13.68 1.61
N TRP A 89 8.66 14.34 2.35
CA TRP A 89 7.40 14.83 1.79
C TRP A 89 7.65 16.02 0.87
N LYS A 90 7.38 15.84 -0.43
CA LYS A 90 7.52 16.90 -1.46
C LYS A 90 6.20 17.16 -2.20
N GLY A 91 5.09 16.82 -1.57
CA GLY A 91 3.76 16.78 -2.17
C GLY A 91 3.39 15.41 -2.73
N TYR A 92 2.09 15.13 -2.79
CA TYR A 92 1.58 13.78 -3.06
C TYR A 92 2.14 13.16 -4.35
N PHE A 93 2.08 13.86 -5.48
CA PHE A 93 2.53 13.32 -6.77
C PHE A 93 4.03 13.02 -6.82
N LYS A 94 4.85 13.79 -6.09
CA LYS A 94 6.30 13.56 -6.02
C LYS A 94 6.66 12.41 -5.08
N THR A 95 5.86 12.17 -4.04
CA THR A 95 6.15 11.15 -3.02
C THR A 95 5.45 9.82 -3.29
N VAL A 96 4.29 9.79 -3.96
CA VAL A 96 3.52 8.54 -4.19
C VAL A 96 4.26 7.48 -5.01
N GLN A 97 5.26 7.87 -5.81
CA GLN A 97 6.09 6.94 -6.57
C GLN A 97 6.81 5.91 -5.69
N PHE A 98 7.16 6.26 -4.44
CA PHE A 98 7.81 5.33 -3.51
C PHE A 98 6.91 4.16 -3.12
N ARG A 99 5.59 4.37 -3.04
CA ARG A 99 4.59 3.29 -2.86
C ARG A 99 4.57 2.28 -4.02
N ARG A 100 5.05 2.71 -5.19
CA ARG A 100 5.11 1.92 -6.43
C ARG A 100 6.51 1.37 -6.70
N GLY A 101 7.42 1.48 -5.74
CA GLY A 101 8.84 1.14 -5.89
C GLY A 101 9.17 -0.35 -5.85
N GLY A 102 8.19 -1.24 -5.72
CA GLY A 102 8.41 -2.69 -5.57
C GLY A 102 9.33 -3.27 -6.65
N ASP A 103 9.13 -2.90 -7.93
CA ASP A 103 9.93 -3.38 -9.06
C ASP A 103 11.39 -2.93 -8.96
N THR A 104 11.64 -1.72 -8.45
CA THR A 104 12.99 -1.22 -8.20
C THR A 104 13.66 -2.00 -7.07
N ILE A 105 12.94 -2.31 -5.99
CA ILE A 105 13.47 -3.09 -4.87
C ILE A 105 13.75 -4.53 -5.29
N GLU A 106 12.85 -5.15 -6.04
CA GLU A 106 12.96 -6.51 -6.55
C GLU A 106 14.19 -6.66 -7.46
N LYS A 107 14.40 -5.70 -8.38
CA LYS A 107 15.61 -5.65 -9.22
C LYS A 107 16.91 -5.49 -8.43
N ALA A 108 16.85 -4.85 -7.28
CA ALA A 108 17.98 -4.73 -6.35
C ALA A 108 18.18 -5.99 -5.48
N GLY A 109 17.37 -7.04 -5.65
CA GLY A 109 17.43 -8.28 -4.88
C GLY A 109 16.72 -8.22 -3.52
N GLY A 110 15.99 -7.14 -3.24
CA GLY A 110 15.17 -7.01 -2.04
C GLY A 110 14.00 -7.98 -2.06
N ILE A 111 13.64 -8.51 -0.89
CA ILE A 111 12.59 -9.53 -0.75
C ILE A 111 11.25 -8.94 -0.26
N GLY A 112 11.21 -7.66 0.08
CA GLY A 112 10.00 -6.98 0.54
C GLY A 112 10.20 -5.47 0.63
N LEU A 113 9.09 -4.74 0.51
CA LEU A 113 9.07 -3.28 0.57
C LEU A 113 8.14 -2.78 1.67
N MET A 114 8.68 -1.93 2.54
CA MET A 114 7.96 -1.13 3.51
C MET A 114 8.10 0.34 3.13
N VAL A 115 7.02 1.11 3.19
CA VAL A 115 7.04 2.54 2.82
C VAL A 115 6.45 3.39 3.93
N LYS A 116 7.18 4.41 4.39
CA LYS A 116 6.61 5.44 5.25
C LYS A 116 5.38 6.03 4.55
N SER A 117 4.27 6.12 5.29
CA SER A 117 3.01 6.62 4.74
C SER A 117 3.17 7.93 3.97
N ILE A 118 2.51 7.99 2.81
CA ILE A 118 2.60 9.10 1.86
C ILE A 118 1.73 10.25 2.38
N GLY A 119 2.28 11.08 3.26
CA GLY A 119 1.59 12.21 3.85
C GLY A 119 2.54 13.20 4.53
N PRO A 120 2.09 14.44 4.77
CA PRO A 120 2.91 15.47 5.42
C PRO A 120 3.01 15.30 6.94
N PHE A 121 1.97 14.76 7.58
CA PHE A 121 1.92 14.51 9.02
C PHE A 121 1.17 13.19 9.28
N SER A 122 1.31 12.66 10.49
CA SER A 122 0.67 11.41 10.91
C SER A 122 -0.28 11.64 12.07
N ILE A 123 -1.31 10.81 12.12
CA ILE A 123 -2.25 10.65 13.25
C ILE A 123 -2.19 9.22 13.79
N GLY A 124 -1.08 8.51 13.56
CA GLY A 124 -0.95 7.08 13.85
C GLY A 124 -1.67 6.17 12.85
N SER A 125 -2.08 6.68 11.68
CA SER A 125 -2.77 5.90 10.64
C SER A 125 -1.87 5.65 9.42
N PRO A 126 -1.67 4.39 8.99
CA PRO A 126 -0.96 4.09 7.75
C PRO A 126 -1.81 4.43 6.50
N HIS A 127 -1.16 4.77 5.39
CA HIS A 127 -1.80 5.04 4.10
C HIS A 127 -1.66 3.87 3.13
N THR A 128 -2.72 3.44 2.45
CA THR A 128 -2.65 2.44 1.37
C THR A 128 -2.73 3.09 -0.02
N GLY A 129 -3.07 2.31 -1.04
CA GLY A 129 -3.39 2.71 -2.39
C GLY A 129 -2.87 1.70 -3.41
N SER A 130 -2.96 2.04 -4.70
CA SER A 130 -2.40 1.21 -5.78
C SER A 130 -0.88 1.37 -5.88
N GLY A 131 -0.19 0.25 -6.14
CA GLY A 131 1.25 0.32 -6.46
C GLY A 131 2.04 -0.97 -6.47
N ALA A 132 1.53 -2.05 -5.87
CA ALA A 132 2.32 -3.28 -5.69
C ALA A 132 2.29 -4.21 -6.92
N SER A 133 1.32 -4.07 -7.83
CA SER A 133 1.05 -5.02 -8.92
C SER A 133 2.16 -5.15 -9.99
N LYS A 134 3.25 -4.41 -9.89
CA LYS A 134 4.38 -4.47 -10.84
C LYS A 134 5.54 -5.34 -10.34
N ALA A 135 5.47 -5.83 -9.10
CA ALA A 135 6.50 -6.65 -8.48
C ALA A 135 5.87 -7.84 -7.75
N VAL A 136 6.62 -8.93 -7.59
CA VAL A 136 6.16 -10.11 -6.84
C VAL A 136 6.38 -9.93 -5.34
N ILE A 137 7.36 -9.11 -4.95
CA ILE A 137 7.68 -8.87 -3.55
C ILE A 137 6.53 -8.18 -2.80
N PRO A 138 6.29 -8.55 -1.53
CA PRO A 138 5.26 -7.93 -0.72
C PRO A 138 5.53 -6.45 -0.47
N THR A 139 4.49 -5.63 -0.54
CA THR A 139 4.59 -4.19 -0.29
C THR A 139 3.54 -3.73 0.73
N VAL A 140 3.99 -3.04 1.78
CA VAL A 140 3.13 -2.42 2.79
C VAL A 140 3.53 -0.97 3.00
N CYS A 141 2.58 -0.17 3.48
CA CYS A 141 2.87 1.11 4.11
C CYS A 141 2.69 1.01 5.61
N LEU A 142 3.42 1.83 6.35
CA LEU A 142 3.38 1.91 7.80
C LEU A 142 3.30 3.36 8.25
N THR A 143 2.94 3.57 9.51
CA THR A 143 2.89 4.91 10.11
C THR A 143 4.23 5.64 10.01
N ILE A 144 4.20 6.98 10.11
CA ILE A 144 5.43 7.78 10.13
C ILE A 144 6.26 7.42 11.36
N GLU A 145 5.60 7.27 12.50
CA GLU A 145 6.18 6.99 13.80
C GLU A 145 6.99 5.68 13.79
N GLU A 146 6.45 4.63 13.18
CA GLU A 146 7.09 3.32 13.12
C GLU A 146 8.22 3.26 12.10
N ALA A 147 8.08 3.94 10.96
CA ALA A 147 9.16 4.05 9.99
C ALA A 147 10.37 4.76 10.62
N GLU A 148 10.13 5.89 11.26
CA GLU A 148 11.19 6.66 11.92
C GLU A 148 11.71 5.98 13.19
N LEU A 149 10.89 5.20 13.90
CA LEU A 149 11.36 4.34 14.99
C LEU A 149 12.41 3.34 14.48
N MET A 150 12.10 2.60 13.41
CA MET A 150 13.03 1.64 12.82
C MET A 150 14.31 2.30 12.35
N GLU A 151 14.18 3.45 11.67
CA GLU A 151 15.34 4.24 11.25
C GLU A 151 16.23 4.63 12.43
N ARG A 152 15.64 5.16 13.52
CA ARG A 152 16.41 5.52 14.73
C ARG A 152 17.09 4.32 15.37
N LEU A 153 16.47 3.14 15.35
CA LEU A 153 17.09 1.91 15.85
C LEU A 153 18.30 1.51 15.00
N ILE A 154 18.15 1.50 13.67
CA ILE A 154 19.22 1.17 12.73
C ILE A 154 20.37 2.17 12.85
N LYS A 155 20.09 3.48 12.92
CA LYS A 155 21.10 4.53 13.14
C LYS A 155 21.86 4.38 14.46
N ARG A 156 21.26 3.72 15.47
CA ARG A 156 21.92 3.38 16.75
C ARG A 156 22.69 2.04 16.69
N GLY A 157 22.90 1.48 15.50
CA GLY A 157 23.60 0.22 15.30
C GLY A 157 22.78 -1.00 15.75
N LYS A 158 21.47 -0.88 15.94
CA LYS A 158 20.61 -2.03 16.24
C LYS A 158 20.18 -2.69 14.94
N LYS A 159 20.36 -4.01 14.87
CA LYS A 159 19.76 -4.82 13.83
C LYS A 159 18.24 -4.81 14.00
N VAL A 160 17.52 -4.51 12.92
CA VAL A 160 16.06 -4.57 12.87
C VAL A 160 15.67 -5.71 11.95
N VAL A 161 14.85 -6.63 12.44
CA VAL A 161 14.32 -7.75 11.67
C VAL A 161 12.82 -7.76 11.81
N VAL A 162 12.12 -7.93 10.69
CA VAL A 162 10.66 -7.99 10.66
C VAL A 162 10.18 -9.26 9.98
N ASN A 163 9.04 -9.78 10.43
CA ASN A 163 8.25 -10.78 9.72
C ASN A 163 7.07 -10.08 9.04
N MET A 164 6.91 -10.31 7.74
CA MET A 164 5.75 -9.86 6.94
C MET A 164 4.87 -11.08 6.66
N ASN A 165 3.73 -11.16 7.35
CA ASN A 165 2.72 -12.19 7.19
C ASN A 165 1.46 -11.57 6.59
N LEU A 166 1.40 -11.51 5.26
CA LEU A 166 0.32 -10.87 4.52
C LEU A 166 -0.64 -11.93 3.98
N LYS A 167 -1.95 -11.64 4.09
CA LYS A 167 -3.05 -12.51 3.68
C LYS A 167 -3.87 -11.91 2.53
N SER A 168 -3.63 -10.65 2.19
CA SER A 168 -4.15 -9.97 1.01
C SER A 168 -3.90 -10.76 -0.26
N LYS A 169 -4.90 -10.80 -1.17
CA LYS A 169 -4.83 -11.64 -2.37
C LYS A 169 -5.61 -11.08 -3.55
N ASN A 170 -5.12 -11.41 -4.73
CA ASN A 170 -5.85 -11.26 -5.98
C ASN A 170 -6.94 -12.34 -6.11
N MET A 171 -8.16 -11.91 -6.45
CA MET A 171 -9.35 -12.74 -6.65
C MET A 171 -9.77 -12.79 -8.13
N GLY A 172 -8.88 -12.37 -9.03
CA GLY A 172 -9.11 -12.33 -10.47
C GLY A 172 -9.81 -11.04 -10.90
N LYS A 173 -10.81 -11.20 -11.77
CA LYS A 173 -11.55 -10.09 -12.36
C LYS A 173 -12.97 -10.04 -11.81
N ILE A 174 -13.52 -8.84 -11.68
CA ILE A 174 -14.91 -8.61 -11.29
C ILE A 174 -15.54 -7.54 -12.20
N THR A 175 -16.86 -7.60 -12.34
CA THR A 175 -17.65 -6.54 -12.99
C THR A 175 -18.12 -5.55 -11.92
N SER A 176 -17.80 -4.27 -12.12
CA SER A 176 -18.42 -3.16 -11.38
C SER A 176 -19.43 -2.46 -12.29
N ARG A 177 -20.03 -1.37 -11.81
CA ARG A 177 -20.90 -0.53 -12.62
C ARG A 177 -20.62 0.95 -12.38
N ASN A 178 -20.70 1.75 -13.43
CA ASN A 178 -20.85 3.20 -13.33
C ASN A 178 -22.30 3.55 -12.98
N ILE A 179 -22.51 4.72 -12.40
CA ILE A 179 -23.85 5.28 -12.13
C ILE A 179 -23.98 6.53 -12.98
N ILE A 180 -25.06 6.59 -13.77
CA ILE A 180 -25.37 7.72 -14.65
C ILE A 180 -26.75 8.23 -14.23
N PHE A 181 -26.88 9.55 -14.15
CA PHE A 181 -28.15 10.24 -13.98
C PHE A 181 -28.06 11.60 -14.67
N ASP A 182 -29.22 12.13 -15.05
CA ASP A 182 -29.32 13.39 -15.75
C ASP A 182 -30.04 14.45 -14.91
N ILE A 183 -29.68 15.71 -15.17
CA ILE A 183 -30.52 16.88 -14.85
C ILE A 183 -30.93 17.46 -16.19
N THR A 184 -32.13 17.11 -16.65
CA THR A 184 -32.57 17.49 -18.00
C THR A 184 -32.78 19.00 -18.09
N GLY A 185 -32.15 19.63 -19.09
CA GLY A 185 -32.34 21.05 -19.39
C GLY A 185 -33.78 21.36 -19.85
N LYS A 186 -34.18 22.62 -19.71
CA LYS A 186 -35.46 23.13 -20.23
C LYS A 186 -35.29 23.79 -21.59
#